data_AF-A0A966JCL3-F1
#
_entry.id   AF-A0A966JCL3-F1
#
_cell.length_a   1.000
_cell.length_b   1.000
_cell.length_c   1.000
_cell.angle_alpha   90.00
_cell.angle_beta   90.00
_cell.angle_gamma   90.00
#
_symmetry.space_group_name_H-M   'P 1'
#
loop_
_entity.id
_entity.type
_entity.pdbx_description
1 polymer ?
#
loop_
_entity_poly.entity_id
_entity_poly.type
_entity_poly.pdbx_seq_one_letter_code
_entity_poly.pdbx_strand_id
1 'polypeptide(L)'
;FELHGWEDEADRAASLSKAGRWEELAMVVDDEILHTVATIGTHDTIAAQLRERYGPRCDRIEFSIPVTDEASAERCRDLLDAVRA
;
A
#
# COMPACT_ATOMS: atom_id res chain seq x y z
N PHE A 1 -1.50 -16.32 -1.40
CA PHE A 1 -2.15 -16.38 -2.71
C PHE A 1 -3.30 -17.39 -2.70
N GLU A 2 -3.08 -18.62 -2.21
CA GLU A 2 -4.12 -19.66 -2.02
C GLU A 2 -5.44 -19.17 -1.39
N LEU A 3 -5.38 -18.36 -0.30
CA LEU A 3 -6.57 -17.81 0.37
C LEU A 3 -7.55 -17.09 -0.58
N HIS A 4 -7.03 -16.49 -1.65
CA HIS A 4 -7.79 -15.73 -2.64
C HIS A 4 -7.87 -16.43 -4.00
N GLY A 5 -7.29 -17.63 -4.14
CA GLY A 5 -7.20 -18.36 -5.41
C GLY A 5 -6.22 -17.76 -6.43
N TRP A 6 -5.30 -16.89 -6.00
CA TRP A 6 -4.41 -16.13 -6.90
C TRP A 6 -3.05 -16.78 -7.20
N GLU A 7 -3.00 -18.12 -7.19
CA GLU A 7 -1.73 -18.84 -7.32
C GLU A 7 -1.13 -18.67 -8.73
N ASP A 8 -1.96 -18.79 -9.76
CA ASP A 8 -1.55 -18.65 -11.16
C ASP A 8 -1.08 -17.21 -11.47
N GLU A 9 -1.78 -16.20 -10.95
CA GLU A 9 -1.41 -14.78 -11.07
C GLU A 9 -0.06 -14.52 -10.38
N ALA A 10 0.15 -15.07 -9.19
CA ALA A 10 1.39 -14.93 -8.46
C ALA A 10 2.59 -15.56 -9.20
N ASP A 11 2.41 -16.77 -9.74
CA ASP A 11 3.45 -17.47 -10.50
C ASP A 11 3.79 -16.75 -11.81
N ARG A 12 2.77 -16.24 -12.51
CA ARG A 12 2.96 -15.45 -13.72
C ARG A 12 3.66 -14.13 -13.43
N ALA A 13 3.23 -13.40 -12.40
CA ALA A 13 3.87 -12.15 -11.97
C ALA A 13 5.33 -12.39 -11.57
N ALA A 14 5.63 -13.46 -10.83
CA ALA A 14 6.99 -13.83 -10.45
C ALA A 14 7.89 -14.12 -11.67
N SER A 15 7.34 -14.79 -12.69
CA SER A 15 8.06 -15.08 -13.95
C SER A 15 8.34 -13.82 -14.76
N LEU A 16 7.35 -12.91 -14.88
CA LEU A 16 7.51 -11.63 -15.57
C LEU A 16 8.50 -10.71 -14.84
N SER A 17 8.46 -10.68 -13.50
CA SER A 17 9.40 -9.92 -12.68
C SER A 17 10.84 -10.36 -12.90
N LYS A 18 11.11 -11.67 -12.86
CA LYS A 18 12.45 -12.24 -13.14
C LYS A 18 12.96 -11.91 -14.55
N ALA A 19 12.04 -11.78 -15.51
CA ALA A 19 12.35 -11.39 -16.88
C ALA A 19 12.46 -9.87 -17.09
N GLY A 20 12.22 -9.04 -16.06
CA GLY A 20 12.23 -7.57 -16.16
C GLY A 20 11.05 -6.98 -16.95
N ARG A 21 9.97 -7.74 -17.15
CA ARG A 21 8.80 -7.37 -17.98
C ARG A 21 7.72 -6.69 -17.14
N TRP A 22 8.02 -5.48 -16.64
CA TRP A 22 7.18 -4.78 -15.67
C TRP A 22 5.83 -4.32 -16.23
N GLU A 23 5.78 -3.84 -17.48
CA GLU A 23 4.52 -3.42 -18.13
C GLU A 23 3.53 -4.58 -18.22
N GLU A 24 4.01 -5.78 -18.51
CA GLU A 24 3.16 -6.96 -18.58
C GLU A 24 2.77 -7.49 -17.20
N LEU A 25 3.64 -7.33 -16.20
CA LEU A 25 3.31 -7.68 -14.82
C LEU A 25 2.16 -6.81 -14.31
N ALA A 26 2.16 -5.51 -14.64
CA ALA A 26 1.08 -4.59 -14.27
C ALA A 26 -0.29 -5.03 -14.81
N MET A 27 -0.33 -5.79 -15.92
CA MET A 27 -1.58 -6.35 -16.47
C MET A 27 -2.04 -7.62 -15.76
N VAL A 28 -1.21 -8.24 -14.91
CA VAL A 28 -1.55 -9.41 -14.09
C VAL A 28 -2.13 -9.01 -12.75
N VAL A 29 -1.69 -7.87 -12.20
CA VAL A 29 -2.18 -7.34 -10.92
C VAL A 29 -3.31 -6.36 -11.21
N ASP A 30 -4.55 -6.83 -11.14
CA ASP A 30 -5.73 -5.98 -11.31
C ASP A 30 -6.04 -5.14 -10.05
N ASP A 31 -7.07 -4.29 -10.15
CA ASP A 31 -7.50 -3.44 -9.04
C ASP A 31 -7.98 -4.23 -7.83
N GLU A 32 -8.55 -5.43 -8.01
CA GLU A 32 -9.01 -6.26 -6.89
C GLU A 32 -7.81 -6.76 -6.08
N ILE A 33 -6.82 -7.35 -6.75
CA ILE A 33 -5.59 -7.81 -6.10
C ILE A 33 -4.89 -6.63 -5.44
N LEU A 34 -4.76 -5.51 -6.16
CA LEU A 34 -4.07 -4.32 -5.69
C LEU A 34 -4.71 -3.75 -4.41
N HIS A 35 -6.02 -3.50 -4.39
CA HIS A 35 -6.70 -2.93 -3.23
C HIS A 35 -6.88 -3.95 -2.09
N THR A 36 -6.78 -5.25 -2.39
CA THR A 36 -6.74 -6.27 -1.35
C THR A 36 -5.43 -6.26 -0.60
N VAL A 37 -4.29 -6.07 -1.27
CA VAL A 37 -2.96 -6.14 -0.64
C VAL A 37 -2.44 -4.78 -0.16
N ALA A 38 -2.77 -3.70 -0.87
CA ALA A 38 -2.30 -2.35 -0.59
C ALA A 38 -3.42 -1.46 -0.02
N THR A 39 -3.05 -0.55 0.88
CA THR A 39 -3.93 0.54 1.31
C THR A 39 -3.58 1.77 0.49
N ILE A 40 -4.51 2.28 -0.30
CA ILE A 40 -4.26 3.34 -1.28
C ILE A 40 -5.20 4.50 -1.01
N GLY A 41 -4.61 5.66 -0.78
CA GLY A 41 -5.33 6.89 -0.50
C GLY A 41 -4.43 8.11 -0.64
N THR A 42 -5.05 9.25 -0.90
CA THR A 42 -4.44 10.58 -0.81
C THR A 42 -4.17 10.94 0.65
N HIS A 43 -3.39 12.01 0.91
CA HIS A 43 -3.05 12.41 2.27
C HIS A 43 -4.29 12.68 3.16
N ASP A 44 -5.41 13.13 2.59
CA ASP A 44 -6.66 13.38 3.30
C ASP A 44 -7.46 12.09 3.63
N THR A 45 -7.17 10.97 2.98
CA THR A 45 -7.93 9.71 3.14
C THR A 45 -7.13 8.58 3.76
N ILE A 46 -5.81 8.53 3.51
CA ILE A 46 -4.96 7.40 3.87
C ILE A 46 -4.95 7.12 5.37
N ALA A 47 -4.97 8.15 6.21
CA ALA A 47 -4.98 7.98 7.65
C ALA A 47 -6.21 7.20 8.14
N ALA A 48 -7.40 7.52 7.62
CA ALA A 48 -8.64 6.83 7.99
C ALA A 48 -8.62 5.36 7.55
N GLN A 49 -8.19 5.08 6.33
CA GLN A 49 -8.10 3.72 5.79
C GLN A 49 -7.11 2.86 6.58
N LEU A 50 -5.97 3.43 6.97
CA LEU A 50 -4.97 2.73 7.78
C LEU A 50 -5.51 2.36 9.16
N ARG A 51 -6.23 3.28 9.81
CA ARG A 51 -6.87 2.99 11.11
C ARG A 51 -7.92 1.91 11.01
N GLU A 52 -8.78 1.96 10.00
CA GLU A 52 -9.79 0.93 9.76
C GLU A 52 -9.16 -0.45 9.55
N ARG A 53 -8.12 -0.51 8.71
CA ARG A 53 -7.51 -1.78 8.31
C ARG A 53 -6.58 -2.37 9.37
N TYR A 54 -5.82 -1.54 10.07
CA TYR A 54 -4.71 -1.96 10.94
C TYR A 54 -4.85 -1.53 12.40
N GLY A 55 -5.67 -0.51 12.72
CA GLY A 55 -5.85 -0.02 14.09
C GLY A 55 -6.14 -1.10 15.14
N PRO A 56 -7.03 -2.09 14.88
CA PRO A 56 -7.29 -3.16 15.84
C PRO A 56 -6.29 -4.35 15.76
N ARG A 57 -5.31 -4.31 14.84
CA ARG A 57 -4.47 -5.46 14.48
C ARG A 57 -2.97 -5.22 14.67
N CYS A 58 -2.53 -3.97 14.70
CA CYS A 58 -1.12 -3.60 14.69
C CYS A 58 -0.83 -2.52 15.74
N ASP A 59 0.22 -2.71 16.53
CA ASP A 59 0.66 -1.74 17.54
C ASP A 59 1.56 -0.64 16.97
N ARG A 60 2.17 -0.87 15.79
CA ARG A 60 3.09 0.07 15.14
C ARG A 60 2.85 0.12 13.64
N ILE A 61 2.76 1.33 13.10
CA ILE A 61 2.75 1.59 11.66
C ILE A 61 3.84 2.60 11.34
N GLU A 62 4.54 2.38 10.23
CA GLU A 62 5.59 3.25 9.71
C GLU A 62 5.26 3.62 8.26
N PHE A 63 5.49 4.89 7.91
CA PHE A 63 5.32 5.39 6.55
C PHE A 63 6.58 6.12 6.14
N SER A 64 7.15 5.72 5.01
CA SER A 64 8.31 6.39 4.44
C SER A 64 7.86 7.57 3.59
N ILE A 65 7.55 8.70 4.25
CA ILE A 65 7.27 9.97 3.59
C ILE A 65 8.58 10.78 3.57
N PRO A 66 9.13 11.10 2.39
CA PRO A 66 10.28 11.98 2.30
C PRO A 66 9.94 13.37 2.85
N VAL A 67 10.71 13.82 3.84
CA VAL A 67 10.60 15.18 4.40
C VAL A 67 11.79 16.00 3.90
N THR A 68 11.54 16.86 2.91
CA THR A 68 12.57 17.63 2.20
C THR A 68 12.49 19.14 2.45
N ASP A 69 11.38 19.61 3.01
CA ASP A 69 11.07 21.01 3.30
C ASP A 69 10.08 21.12 4.46
N GLU A 70 9.79 22.36 4.91
CA GLU A 70 8.86 22.58 6.02
C GLU A 70 7.44 22.12 5.71
N ALA A 71 6.98 22.28 4.46
CA ALA A 71 5.63 21.91 4.07
C ALA A 71 5.42 20.38 4.09
N SER A 72 6.44 19.61 3.70
CA SER A 72 6.43 18.14 3.81
C SER A 72 6.57 17.68 5.26
N ALA A 73 7.30 18.43 6.11
CA ALA A 73 7.36 18.17 7.54
C ALA A 73 6.02 18.39 8.24
N GLU A 74 5.29 19.45 7.88
CA GLU A 74 3.93 19.74 8.37
C GLU A 74 2.96 18.64 7.94
N ARG A 75 2.92 18.31 6.63
CA ARG A 75 2.06 17.22 6.12
C ARG A 75 2.33 15.87 6.80
N CYS A 76 3.60 15.55 7.06
CA CYS A 76 3.96 14.32 7.76
C CYS A 76 3.45 14.33 9.21
N ARG A 77 3.58 15.45 9.92
CA ARG A 77 3.01 15.60 11.28
C ARG A 77 1.49 15.43 11.29
N ASP A 78 0.78 16.11 10.40
CA ASP A 78 -0.68 16.02 10.30
C ASP A 78 -1.15 14.58 10.05
N LEU A 79 -0.46 13.86 9.17
CA LEU A 79 -0.74 12.44 8.90
C LEU A 79 -0.49 11.56 10.12
N LEU A 80 0.61 11.78 10.86
CA LEU A 80 0.92 11.02 12.07
C LEU A 80 -0.13 11.26 13.16
N ASP A 81 -0.59 12.49 13.33
CA ASP A 81 -1.64 12.84 14.29
C ASP A 81 -2.98 12.22 13.88
N ALA A 82 -3.32 12.27 12.58
CA ALA A 82 -4.53 11.64 12.06
C ALA A 82 -4.52 10.11 12.23
N VAL A 83 -3.37 9.44 12.05
CA VAL A 83 -3.28 7.97 12.25
C VAL A 83 -3.43 7.58 13.73
N ARG A 84 -3.05 8.45 14.67
CA ARG A 84 -3.12 8.19 16.12
C ARG A 84 -4.50 8.39 16.75
N ALA A 85 -5.40 9.11 16.08
CA ALA A 85 -6.73 9.45 16.57
C ALA A 85 -7.67 8.24 16.65
#